data_AF-G2FZW5-F1
#
_entry.id   AF-G2FZW5-F1
#
_cell.length_a   1.000
_cell.length_b   1.000
_cell.length_c   1.000
_cell.angle_alpha   90.00
_cell.angle_beta   90.00
_cell.angle_gamma   90.00
#
_symmetry.space_group_name_H-M   'P 1'
#
loop_
_entity.id
_entity.type
_entity.pdbx_description
1 polymer ?
#
loop_
_entity_poly.entity_id
_entity_poly.type
_entity_poly.pdbx_seq_one_letter_code
_entity_poly.pdbx_strand_id
1 'polypeptide(L)'
;MLGGLLGTIVMEFTNTLIYKAKKTEVTYPQITGQFFFSPKRVNRKENFILGQILHFGVGTFFGLPFMVHAFFESNRKGSSSNERAFRGDVYLGNIVRGWSEAKAI
;
A
#
# COMPACT_ATOMS: atom_id res chain seq x y z
N MET A 1 -3.44 14.13 3.19
CA MET A 1 -2.46 13.77 4.24
C MET A 1 -3.01 12.80 5.28
N LEU A 2 -4.32 12.86 5.61
CA LEU A 2 -4.95 11.97 6.61
C LEU A 2 -4.76 10.47 6.33
N GLY A 3 -4.80 10.02 5.07
CA GLY A 3 -4.59 8.61 4.71
C GLY A 3 -3.19 8.07 5.06
N GLY A 4 -2.14 8.89 4.89
CA GLY A 4 -0.78 8.52 5.28
C GLY A 4 -0.62 8.43 6.80
N LEU A 5 -1.24 9.36 7.54
CA LEU A 5 -1.25 9.33 9.01
C LEU A 5 -1.98 8.10 9.54
N LEU A 6 -3.18 7.81 9.05
CA LEU A 6 -3.97 6.63 9.43
C LEU A 6 -3.22 5.33 9.11
N GLY A 7 -2.63 5.22 7.92
CA GLY A 7 -1.82 4.06 7.57
C GLY A 7 -0.64 3.86 8.50
N THR A 8 0.03 4.95 8.88
CA THR A 8 1.18 4.91 9.81
C THR A 8 0.76 4.54 11.23
N ILE A 9 -0.41 5.01 11.71
CA ILE A 9 -0.97 4.63 13.02
C ILE A 9 -1.27 3.13 13.06
N VAL A 10 -1.91 2.59 12.02
CA VAL A 10 -2.21 1.15 11.95
C VAL A 10 -0.91 0.33 11.87
N MET A 11 0.06 0.79 11.09
CA MET A 11 1.37 0.15 10.96
C MET A 11 2.14 0.13 12.29
N GLU A 12 2.11 1.23 13.04
CA GLU A 12 2.73 1.33 14.36
C GLU A 12 2.05 0.41 15.39
N PHE A 13 0.71 0.38 15.38
CA PHE A 13 -0.07 -0.44 16.29
C PHE A 13 0.18 -1.94 16.06
N THR A 14 0.13 -2.37 14.80
CA THR A 14 0.42 -3.77 14.42
C THR A 14 1.86 -4.15 14.78
N ASN A 15 2.84 -3.28 14.51
CA ASN A 15 4.23 -3.53 14.88
C ASN A 15 4.41 -3.65 16.40
N THR A 16 3.75 -2.80 17.18
CA THR A 16 3.76 -2.87 18.65
C THR A 16 3.17 -4.20 19.16
N LEU A 17 2.09 -4.69 18.53
CA LEU A 17 1.51 -5.99 18.87
C LEU A 17 2.47 -7.15 18.56
N ILE A 18 3.13 -7.11 17.40
CA ILE A 18 4.12 -8.12 16.98
C ILE A 18 5.35 -8.08 17.90
N TYR A 19 5.77 -6.89 18.32
CA TYR A 19 6.87 -6.69 19.26
C TYR A 19 6.54 -7.26 20.64
N LYS A 20 5.32 -7.01 21.14
CA LYS A 20 4.83 -7.63 22.37
C LYS A 20 4.75 -9.15 22.28
N ALA A 21 4.42 -9.69 21.09
CA ALA A 21 4.45 -11.12 20.82
C ALA A 21 5.88 -11.69 20.64
N LYS A 22 6.93 -10.87 20.83
CA LYS A 22 8.36 -11.21 20.63
C LYS A 22 8.67 -11.75 19.22
N LYS A 23 7.83 -11.43 18.24
CA LYS A 23 8.02 -11.86 16.84
C LYS A 23 8.88 -10.87 16.04
N THR A 24 9.11 -9.67 16.59
CA THR A 24 10.06 -8.69 16.07
C THR A 24 10.90 -8.17 17.23
N GLU A 25 12.18 -7.95 16.96
CA GLU A 25 13.16 -7.47 17.94
C GLU A 25 13.22 -5.94 18.00
N VAL A 26 12.61 -5.25 17.05
CA VAL A 26 12.72 -3.80 16.89
C VAL A 26 11.37 -3.19 16.48
N THR A 27 11.06 -2.03 17.03
CA THR A 27 9.89 -1.21 16.67
C THR A 27 10.26 -0.09 15.70
N TYR A 28 9.29 0.43 14.95
CA TYR A 28 9.53 1.52 14.02
C TYR A 28 10.07 2.78 14.71
N PRO A 29 9.60 3.18 15.92
CA PRO A 29 10.17 4.29 16.67
C PRO A 29 11.62 4.06 17.10
N GLN A 30 12.03 2.79 17.30
CA GLN A 30 13.42 2.46 17.59
C GLN A 30 14.30 2.61 16.35
N ILE A 31 13.79 2.33 15.16
CA ILE A 31 14.52 2.53 13.90
C ILE A 31 14.62 4.02 13.57
N THR A 32 13.50 4.75 13.62
CA THR A 32 13.49 6.18 13.32
C THR A 32 14.18 7.01 14.40
N GLY A 33 14.15 6.57 15.67
CA GLY A 33 14.90 7.20 16.76
C GLY A 33 16.43 7.15 16.56
N GLN A 34 16.94 6.15 15.81
CA GLN A 34 18.37 6.05 15.50
C GLN A 34 18.89 7.17 14.61
N PHE A 35 18.02 7.91 13.93
CA PHE A 35 18.43 9.10 13.16
C PHE A 35 18.96 10.23 14.04
N PHE A 36 18.48 10.32 15.29
CA PHE A 36 18.88 11.37 16.22
C PHE A 36 19.79 10.86 17.34
N PHE A 37 19.68 9.58 17.70
CA PHE A 37 20.38 9.04 18.87
C PHE A 37 21.07 7.71 18.55
N SER A 38 22.18 7.44 19.23
CA SER A 38 22.82 6.11 19.18
C SER A 38 21.82 5.01 19.59
N PRO A 39 21.87 3.79 18.99
CA PRO A 39 20.96 2.69 19.29
C PRO A 39 20.81 2.37 20.79
N LYS A 40 21.88 2.56 21.57
CA LYS A 40 21.88 2.35 23.04
C LYS A 40 21.02 3.37 23.81
N ARG A 41 20.81 4.56 23.25
CA ARG A 41 20.06 5.67 23.88
C ARG A 41 18.61 5.75 23.39
N VAL A 42 18.29 5.12 22.26
CA VAL A 42 16.94 5.11 21.66
C VAL A 42 15.93 4.34 22.52
N ASN A 43 16.38 3.35 23.30
CA ASN A 43 15.50 2.59 24.22
C ASN A 43 14.99 3.41 25.43
N ARG A 44 15.42 4.66 25.60
CA ARG A 44 14.86 5.55 26.62
C ARG A 44 13.50 6.07 26.15
N LYS A 45 12.52 6.10 27.05
CA LYS A 45 11.13 6.49 26.75
C LYS A 45 11.02 7.86 26.06
N GLU A 46 11.84 8.83 26.48
CA GLU A 46 11.87 10.18 25.90
C GLU A 46 12.31 10.18 24.43
N ASN A 47 13.36 9.42 24.11
CA ASN A 47 13.92 9.33 22.77
C ASN A 47 13.05 8.49 21.84
N PHE A 48 12.34 7.52 22.39
CA PHE A 48 11.36 6.71 21.67
C PHE A 48 10.21 7.58 21.13
N ILE A 49 9.70 8.53 21.94
CA ILE A 49 8.63 9.45 21.53
C ILE A 49 9.08 10.31 20.35
N LEU A 50 10.32 10.80 20.37
CA LEU A 50 10.88 11.56 19.24
C LEU A 50 10.98 10.73 17.96
N GLY A 51 11.41 9.47 18.07
CA GLY A 51 11.40 8.53 16.95
C GLY A 51 9.99 8.31 16.41
N GLN A 52 8.99 8.21 17.29
CA GLN A 52 7.60 7.99 16.92
C GLN A 52 7.00 9.21 16.18
N ILE A 53 7.28 10.43 16.65
CA ILE A 53 6.87 11.67 15.98
C ILE A 53 7.50 11.75 14.58
N LEU A 54 8.79 11.43 14.46
CA LEU A 54 9.46 11.39 13.17
C LEU A 54 8.82 10.35 12.25
N HIS A 55 8.52 9.15 12.76
CA HIS A 55 7.88 8.09 11.99
C HIS A 55 6.50 8.52 11.45
N PHE A 56 5.67 9.15 12.30
CA PHE A 56 4.39 9.72 11.87
C PHE A 56 4.54 10.84 10.85
N GLY A 57 5.53 11.72 11.02
CA GLY A 57 5.81 12.80 10.07
C GLY A 57 6.16 12.27 8.70
N VAL A 58 7.13 11.35 8.62
CA VAL A 58 7.57 10.70 7.38
C VAL A 58 6.41 9.92 6.74
N GLY A 59 5.70 9.10 7.50
CA GLY A 59 4.58 8.31 6.99
C GLY A 59 3.41 9.17 6.48
N THR A 60 3.16 10.32 7.10
CA THR A 60 2.15 11.29 6.62
C THR A 60 2.57 11.98 5.33
N PHE A 61 3.85 12.35 5.22
CA PHE A 61 4.39 13.05 4.06
C PHE A 61 4.51 12.13 2.83
N PHE A 62 5.05 10.92 3.01
CA PHE A 62 5.24 9.95 1.93
C PHE A 62 4.00 9.06 1.67
N GLY A 63 3.09 8.94 2.63
CA GLY A 63 1.89 8.12 2.47
C GLY A 63 0.87 8.70 1.47
N LEU A 64 0.81 10.02 1.30
CA LEU A 64 -0.14 10.66 0.36
C LEU A 64 0.23 10.42 -1.11
N PRO A 65 1.48 10.67 -1.57
CA PRO A 65 1.89 10.33 -2.94
C PRO A 65 1.68 8.84 -3.25
N PHE A 66 1.97 7.97 -2.29
CA PHE A 66 1.80 6.53 -2.45
C PHE A 66 0.33 6.15 -2.63
N MET A 67 -0.58 6.69 -1.81
CA MET A 67 -2.01 6.43 -1.95
C MET A 67 -2.57 6.93 -3.28
N VAL A 68 -2.15 8.14 -3.70
CA VAL A 68 -2.59 8.72 -4.98
C VAL A 68 -2.09 7.87 -6.15
N HIS A 69 -0.82 7.44 -6.13
CA HIS A 69 -0.27 6.55 -7.14
C HIS A 69 -0.99 5.20 -7.17
N ALA A 70 -1.21 4.58 -6.01
CA ALA A 70 -1.93 3.30 -5.91
C ALA A 70 -3.39 3.41 -6.38
N PHE A 71 -4.07 4.50 -6.04
CA PHE A 71 -5.43 4.78 -6.50
C PHE A 71 -5.48 4.98 -8.03
N PHE A 72 -4.53 5.75 -8.58
CA PHE A 72 -4.44 5.97 -10.01
C PHE A 72 -4.14 4.68 -10.76
N GLU A 73 -3.20 3.86 -10.27
CA GLU A 73 -2.89 2.56 -10.85
C GLU A 73 -4.07 1.58 -10.75
N SER A 74 -4.84 1.64 -9.66
CA SER A 74 -6.08 0.86 -9.52
C SER A 74 -7.11 1.24 -10.57
N ASN A 75 -7.34 2.54 -10.80
CA ASN A 75 -8.24 3.03 -11.84
C ASN A 75 -7.75 2.66 -13.24
N ARG A 76 -6.44 2.73 -13.48
CA ARG A 76 -5.83 2.34 -14.76
C ARG A 76 -6.03 0.85 -15.04
N LYS A 77 -5.83 -0.01 -14.04
CA LYS A 77 -6.06 -1.46 -14.16
C LYS A 77 -7.54 -1.79 -14.39
N GLY A 78 -8.45 -1.13 -13.67
CA GLY A 78 -9.90 -1.29 -13.85
C GLY A 78 -10.36 -0.94 -15.26
N SER A 79 -9.90 0.20 -15.79
CA SER A 79 -10.17 0.61 -17.18
C SER A 79 -9.63 -0.41 -18.19
N SER A 80 -8.38 -0.87 -18.05
CA SER A 80 -7.81 -1.88 -18.95
C SER A 80 -8.51 -3.24 -18.88
N SER A 81 -9.10 -3.59 -17.73
CA SER A 81 -9.84 -4.83 -17.56
C SER A 81 -11.16 -4.78 -18.33
N ASN A 82 -11.87 -3.66 -18.24
CA ASN A 82 -13.14 -3.46 -18.96
C ASN A 82 -12.93 -3.42 -20.49
N GLU A 83 -11.85 -2.77 -20.96
CA GLU A 83 -11.53 -2.77 -22.39
C GLU A 83 -11.17 -4.17 -22.92
N ARG A 84 -10.46 -4.98 -22.13
CA ARG A 84 -10.13 -6.36 -22.51
C ARG A 84 -11.37 -7.26 -22.52
N ALA A 85 -12.27 -7.11 -21.56
CA ALA A 85 -13.55 -7.83 -21.54
C ALA A 85 -14.40 -7.46 -22.77
N PHE A 86 -14.58 -6.17 -23.04
CA PHE A 86 -15.34 -5.69 -24.20
C PHE A 86 -14.75 -6.18 -25.53
N ARG A 87 -13.43 -6.11 -25.72
CA ARG A 87 -12.76 -6.64 -26.92
C ARG A 87 -12.97 -8.15 -27.04
N GLY A 88 -12.87 -8.90 -25.93
CA GLY A 88 -13.13 -10.34 -25.91
C GLY A 88 -14.54 -10.68 -26.38
N ASP A 89 -15.55 -9.97 -25.88
CA ASP A 89 -16.96 -10.17 -26.24
C ASP A 89 -17.21 -9.87 -27.73
N VAL A 90 -16.62 -8.79 -28.26
CA VAL A 90 -16.71 -8.45 -29.69
C VAL A 90 -16.04 -9.51 -30.58
N TYR A 91 -14.86 -10.01 -30.20
CA TYR A 91 -14.17 -11.05 -30.96
C TYR A 91 -14.94 -12.37 -30.97
N LEU A 92 -15.43 -12.81 -29.81
CA LEU A 92 -16.24 -14.01 -29.69
C LEU A 92 -17.56 -13.88 -30.47
N GLY A 93 -18.21 -12.72 -30.39
CA GLY A 93 -19.41 -12.41 -31.18
C GLY A 93 -19.17 -12.53 -32.68
N ASN A 94 -18.06 -11.98 -33.18
CA ASN A 94 -17.70 -12.06 -34.61
C ASN A 94 -17.37 -13.49 -35.05
N ILE A 95 -16.70 -14.29 -34.21
CA ILE A 95 -16.42 -15.70 -34.49
C ILE A 95 -17.72 -16.51 -34.57
N VAL A 96 -18.62 -16.34 -33.60
CA VAL A 96 -19.92 -17.04 -33.58
C VAL A 96 -20.76 -16.67 -34.80
N ARG A 97 -20.76 -15.38 -35.17
CA ARG A 97 -21.47 -14.91 -36.36
C ARG A 97 -20.89 -15.50 -37.65
N GLY A 98 -19.57 -15.53 -37.79
CA GLY A 98 -18.89 -16.15 -38.94
C GLY A 98 -19.16 -17.65 -39.06
N TRP A 99 -19.22 -18.38 -37.93
CA TRP A 99 -19.61 -19.79 -37.91
C TRP A 99 -21.07 -20.03 -38.32
N SER A 100 -21.97 -19.11 -37.93
CA SER A 100 -23.38 -19.15 -38.34
C SER A 100 -23.53 -18.92 -39.84
N GLU A 101 -22.80 -17.95 -40.39
CA GLU A 101 -22.79 -17.64 -41.83
C GLU A 101 -22.19 -18.81 -42.65
N ALA A 102 -21.13 -19.46 -42.15
CA ALA A 102 -20.50 -20.61 -42.83
C ALA A 102 -21.36 -21.89 -42.85
N LYS A 103 -22.32 -22.05 -41.91
CA LYS A 103 -23.27 -23.18 -41.90
C LYS A 103 -24.50 -22.96 -42.80
N ALA A 104 -24.71 -21.73 -43.28
CA ALA A 104 -25.87 -21.36 -44.10
C ALA A 104 -25.59 -21.49 -45.62
N ILE A 105 -24.38 -21.91 -46.00
CA ILE A 105 -23.92 -22.19 -47.38
C ILE A 105 -23.75 -23.70 -47.52
#